data_AF-A0A2N3G4X7-F1
#
_entry.id   AF-A0A2N3G4X7-F1
#
_cell.length_a   1.000
_cell.length_b   1.000
_cell.length_c   1.000
_cell.angle_alpha   90.00
_cell.angle_beta   90.00
_cell.angle_gamma   90.00
#
_symmetry.space_group_name_H-M   'P 1'
#
loop_
_entity.id
_entity.type
_entity.pdbx_description
1 polymer ?
#
loop_
_entity_poly.entity_id
_entity_poly.type
_entity_poly.pdbx_seq_one_letter_code
_entity_poly.pdbx_strand_id
1 'polypeptide(L)'
;MIQAGFASGGGWARLTPTVGLFGSNQRMERDLEDRLYLEEALALFEPPERLPALVPSVREIYSRRHLLRQMPFDDRTVAYLAGLVRTALDTSQRFRVFDCLKVLKAIIVKENGHRLSPTTVRDLFAIYRQLILSAREEMQWCLSRLVKDQELDDADVSWLLSHWEESEHLVNRLLLYPVRNPVISTWARERYDRAELSDRKSELIARLLEVDDLAAFRNEDPTTLAWAVFRSRRTRDSKISALTTLVSGLRCETIVDFAIRLDAPELIREALTEADFA
;
A
#
# COMPACT_ATOMS: atom_id res chain seq x y z
N MET A 1 -20.39 73.05 36.25
CA MET A 1 -21.60 73.19 35.40
C MET A 1 -22.34 71.85 35.49
N ILE A 2 -23.04 71.56 36.59
CA ILE A 2 -24.50 71.77 36.80
C ILE A 2 -25.31 71.55 35.51
N GLN A 3 -26.00 70.41 35.41
CA GLN A 3 -27.46 70.39 35.50
C GLN A 3 -28.00 68.95 35.65
N ALA A 4 -28.88 68.80 36.63
CA ALA A 4 -29.77 67.68 36.85
C ALA A 4 -31.02 67.82 35.98
N GLY A 5 -31.70 66.71 35.70
CA GLY A 5 -33.03 66.67 35.09
C GLY A 5 -33.68 65.30 35.25
N PHE A 6 -34.59 65.18 36.23
CA PHE A 6 -35.50 64.06 36.44
C PHE A 6 -36.53 63.95 35.31
N ALA A 7 -36.91 62.72 34.94
CA ALA A 7 -38.26 62.40 34.48
C ALA A 7 -38.58 60.92 34.72
N SER A 8 -39.64 60.70 35.50
CA SER A 8 -40.27 59.44 35.85
C SER A 8 -41.37 59.05 34.85
N GLY A 9 -41.43 57.76 34.48
CA GLY A 9 -42.57 57.09 33.84
C GLY A 9 -42.12 55.66 33.51
N GLY A 10 -42.66 54.59 34.08
CA GLY A 10 -44.08 54.29 34.23
C GLY A 10 -44.47 53.30 33.12
N GLY A 11 -43.99 52.06 33.21
CA GLY A 11 -44.28 51.00 32.24
C GLY A 11 -44.12 49.62 32.86
N TRP A 12 -45.25 49.01 33.23
CA TRP A 12 -45.33 47.65 33.74
C TRP A 12 -44.99 46.64 32.64
N ALA A 13 -43.72 46.24 32.55
CA ALA A 13 -43.30 45.11 31.73
C ALA A 13 -43.67 43.80 32.46
N ARG A 14 -44.66 43.08 31.92
CA ARG A 14 -45.03 41.74 32.37
C ARG A 14 -43.83 40.81 32.20
N LEU A 15 -43.28 40.34 33.31
CA LEU A 15 -42.39 39.19 33.34
C LEU A 15 -43.23 37.93 33.09
N THR A 16 -43.38 37.55 31.81
CA THR A 16 -43.72 36.16 31.48
C THR A 16 -42.47 35.33 31.75
N PRO A 17 -42.52 34.33 32.65
CA PRO A 17 -41.40 33.42 32.79
C PRO A 17 -41.42 32.51 31.56
N THR A 18 -40.50 32.75 30.63
CA THR A 18 -40.25 31.85 29.49
C THR A 18 -39.55 30.60 30.03
N VAL A 19 -40.30 29.77 30.77
CA VAL A 19 -39.81 28.52 31.34
C VAL A 19 -39.80 27.47 30.22
N GLY A 20 -38.59 27.10 29.79
CA GLY A 20 -38.22 25.68 29.78
C GLY A 20 -38.56 24.80 28.58
N LEU A 21 -38.75 25.32 27.36
CA LEU A 21 -38.84 24.46 26.16
C LEU A 21 -37.50 24.30 25.40
N PHE A 22 -36.43 24.99 25.81
CA PHE A 22 -35.11 24.84 25.18
C PHE A 22 -34.31 23.63 25.70
N GLY A 23 -34.66 23.06 26.85
CA GLY A 23 -33.91 21.95 27.46
C GLY A 23 -34.18 20.57 26.85
N SER A 24 -35.38 20.34 26.29
CA SER A 24 -35.77 19.04 25.74
C SER A 24 -35.12 18.75 24.38
N ASN A 25 -34.98 19.76 23.51
CA ASN A 25 -34.33 19.58 22.21
C ASN A 25 -32.83 19.28 22.37
N GLN A 26 -32.13 19.97 23.28
CA GLN A 26 -30.71 19.71 23.54
C GLN A 26 -30.42 18.32 24.13
N ARG A 27 -31.40 17.68 24.79
CA ARG A 27 -31.24 16.32 25.30
C ARG A 27 -31.39 15.30 24.16
N MET A 28 -32.42 15.48 23.33
CA MET A 28 -32.65 14.61 22.18
C MET A 28 -31.52 14.68 21.16
N GLU A 29 -30.96 15.87 20.90
CA GLU A 29 -29.81 16.06 20.01
C GLU A 29 -28.57 15.31 20.55
N ARG A 30 -28.28 15.43 21.86
CA ARG A 30 -27.18 14.68 22.50
C ARG A 30 -27.39 13.17 22.45
N ASP A 31 -28.59 12.69 22.73
CA ASP A 31 -28.89 11.25 22.69
C ASP A 31 -28.71 10.68 21.26
N LEU A 32 -28.99 11.47 20.21
CA LEU A 32 -28.75 11.09 18.82
C LEU A 32 -27.27 11.10 18.45
N GLU A 33 -26.51 12.09 18.91
CA GLU A 33 -25.05 12.16 18.73
C GLU A 33 -24.33 10.99 19.41
N ASP A 34 -24.68 10.70 20.67
CA ASP A 34 -24.12 9.59 21.42
C ASP A 34 -24.41 8.26 20.74
N ARG A 35 -25.64 8.08 20.23
CA ARG A 35 -26.01 6.87 19.49
C ARG A 35 -25.21 6.73 18.20
N LEU A 36 -25.02 7.81 17.43
CA LEU A 36 -24.21 7.78 16.21
C LEU A 36 -22.75 7.43 16.52
N TYR A 37 -22.19 8.01 17.59
CA TYR A 37 -20.84 7.71 18.04
C TYR A 37 -20.68 6.23 18.41
N LEU A 38 -21.66 5.65 19.11
CA LEU A 38 -21.64 4.24 19.47
C LEU A 38 -21.76 3.32 18.24
N GLU A 39 -22.59 3.66 17.25
CA GLU A 39 -22.67 2.90 15.99
C GLU A 39 -21.36 2.97 15.19
N GLU A 40 -20.71 4.13 15.17
CA GLU A 40 -19.39 4.29 14.57
C GLU A 40 -18.33 3.45 15.28
N ALA A 41 -18.34 3.44 16.62
CA ALA A 41 -17.44 2.63 17.42
C ALA A 41 -17.67 1.13 17.17
N LEU A 42 -18.93 0.67 17.08
CA LEU A 42 -19.26 -0.71 16.77
C LEU A 42 -18.71 -1.16 15.41
N ALA A 43 -18.69 -0.28 14.41
CA ALA A 43 -18.12 -0.59 13.10
C ALA A 43 -16.62 -0.91 13.14
N LEU A 44 -15.89 -0.56 14.20
CA LEU A 44 -14.49 -0.97 14.38
C LEU A 44 -14.35 -2.45 14.77
N PHE A 45 -15.39 -3.03 15.38
CA PHE A 45 -15.43 -4.41 15.85
C PHE A 45 -16.19 -5.33 14.89
N GLU A 46 -17.20 -4.79 14.20
CA GLU A 46 -18.05 -5.51 13.23
C GLU A 46 -18.12 -4.78 11.87
N PRO A 47 -16.97 -4.59 11.17
CA PRO A 47 -16.98 -3.76 9.97
C PRO A 47 -17.89 -4.30 8.84
N PRO A 48 -17.85 -5.58 8.44
CA PRO A 48 -18.59 -6.07 7.27
C PRO A 48 -20.11 -5.89 7.37
N GLU A 49 -20.66 -6.03 8.58
CA GLU A 49 -22.09 -5.96 8.85
C GLU A 49 -22.60 -4.51 8.91
N ARG A 50 -21.74 -3.58 9.34
CA ARG A 50 -22.10 -2.17 9.60
C ARG A 50 -21.70 -1.21 8.48
N LEU A 51 -20.61 -1.51 7.76
CA LEU A 51 -20.06 -0.65 6.72
C LEU A 51 -21.07 -0.26 5.63
N PRO A 52 -21.92 -1.17 5.11
CA PRO A 52 -22.87 -0.78 4.06
C PRO A 52 -23.86 0.31 4.46
N ALA A 53 -24.29 0.31 5.72
CA ALA A 53 -25.18 1.34 6.25
C ALA A 53 -24.42 2.64 6.58
N LEU A 54 -23.20 2.51 7.11
CA LEU A 54 -22.39 3.63 7.58
C LEU A 54 -21.71 4.41 6.42
N VAL A 55 -21.31 3.69 5.39
CA VAL A 55 -20.48 4.16 4.27
C VAL A 55 -21.09 3.75 2.93
N PRO A 56 -22.32 4.20 2.60
CA PRO A 56 -23.00 3.80 1.36
C PRO A 56 -22.32 4.32 0.07
N SER A 57 -21.43 5.32 0.17
CA SER A 57 -20.74 5.90 -0.99
C SER A 57 -19.32 6.39 -0.68
N VAL A 58 -18.56 6.74 -1.74
CA VAL A 58 -17.22 7.34 -1.63
C VAL A 58 -17.20 8.67 -0.86
N ARG A 59 -18.34 9.37 -0.76
CA ARG A 59 -18.45 10.58 0.06
C ARG A 59 -18.23 10.25 1.53
N GLU A 60 -18.86 9.17 2.00
CA GLU A 60 -18.78 8.73 3.39
C GLU A 60 -17.40 8.14 3.71
N ILE A 61 -16.69 7.57 2.73
CA ILE A 61 -15.28 7.19 2.90
C ILE A 61 -14.45 8.41 3.30
N TYR A 62 -14.65 9.55 2.64
CA TYR A 62 -13.92 10.78 2.93
C TYR A 62 -14.34 11.42 4.27
N SER A 63 -15.64 11.53 4.54
CA SER A 63 -16.13 12.16 5.78
C SER A 63 -15.75 11.35 7.02
N ARG A 64 -15.75 10.01 6.92
CA ARG A 64 -15.44 9.08 8.02
C ARG A 64 -14.00 8.54 7.97
N ARG A 65 -13.11 9.13 7.17
CA ARG A 65 -11.73 8.64 6.95
C ARG A 65 -10.92 8.38 8.24
N HIS A 66 -11.17 9.12 9.31
CA HIS A 66 -10.46 8.97 10.59
C HIS A 66 -10.87 7.68 11.31
N LEU A 67 -12.15 7.33 11.27
CA LEU A 67 -12.68 6.07 11.79
C LEU A 67 -12.21 4.90 10.92
N LEU A 68 -12.37 5.01 9.60
CA LEU A 68 -12.04 3.90 8.67
C LEU A 68 -10.56 3.52 8.70
N ARG A 69 -9.65 4.50 8.90
CA ARG A 69 -8.21 4.21 9.06
C ARG A 69 -7.90 3.44 10.35
N GLN A 70 -8.79 3.42 11.34
CA GLN A 70 -8.63 2.68 12.58
C GLN A 70 -9.14 1.23 12.49
N MET A 71 -9.95 0.90 11.48
CA MET A 71 -10.48 -0.46 11.30
C MET A 71 -9.37 -1.51 11.18
N PRO A 72 -9.56 -2.71 11.78
CA PRO A 72 -8.66 -3.83 11.57
C PRO A 72 -8.64 -4.25 10.09
N PHE A 73 -7.61 -4.98 9.70
CA PHE A 73 -7.60 -5.59 8.37
C PHE A 73 -8.69 -6.66 8.28
N ASP A 74 -9.52 -6.57 7.23
CA ASP A 74 -10.54 -7.56 6.87
C ASP A 74 -10.79 -7.47 5.36
N ASP A 75 -10.73 -8.61 4.65
CA ASP A 75 -10.85 -8.64 3.19
C ASP A 75 -12.22 -8.17 2.71
N ARG A 76 -13.31 -8.51 3.43
CA ARG A 76 -14.68 -8.08 3.08
C ARG A 76 -14.82 -6.56 3.13
N THR A 77 -14.17 -5.94 4.12
CA THR A 77 -14.09 -4.49 4.29
C THR A 77 -13.31 -3.84 3.14
N VAL A 78 -12.15 -4.38 2.80
CA VAL A 78 -11.34 -3.88 1.67
C VAL A 78 -12.13 -4.03 0.37
N ALA A 79 -12.74 -5.19 0.13
CA ALA A 79 -13.58 -5.47 -1.04
C ALA A 79 -14.73 -4.45 -1.18
N TYR A 80 -15.46 -4.22 -0.09
CA TYR A 80 -16.57 -3.27 -0.08
C TYR A 80 -16.12 -1.84 -0.44
N LEU A 81 -15.08 -1.35 0.24
CA LEU A 81 -14.56 0.00 0.00
C LEU A 81 -13.93 0.14 -1.39
N ALA A 82 -13.22 -0.88 -1.87
CA ALA A 82 -12.67 -0.92 -3.21
C ALA A 82 -13.79 -0.90 -4.27
N GLY A 83 -14.87 -1.67 -4.07
CA GLY A 83 -16.04 -1.69 -4.93
C GLY A 83 -16.71 -0.32 -5.08
N LEU A 84 -16.84 0.42 -3.97
CA LEU A 84 -17.35 1.81 -3.99
C LEU A 84 -16.43 2.74 -4.79
N VAL A 85 -15.12 2.68 -4.54
CA VAL A 85 -14.14 3.50 -5.27
C VAL A 85 -14.14 3.17 -6.76
N ARG A 86 -14.13 1.89 -7.11
CA ARG A 86 -14.18 1.43 -8.51
C ARG A 86 -15.45 1.91 -9.20
N THR A 87 -16.61 1.73 -8.59
CA THR A 87 -17.90 2.17 -9.16
C THR A 87 -17.93 3.69 -9.38
N ALA A 88 -17.40 4.46 -8.43
CA ALA A 88 -17.30 5.91 -8.58
C ALA A 88 -16.36 6.31 -9.74
N LEU A 89 -15.26 5.57 -9.95
CA LEU A 89 -14.36 5.79 -11.08
C LEU A 89 -15.01 5.39 -12.42
N ASP A 90 -15.64 4.21 -12.49
CA ASP A 90 -16.32 3.69 -13.68
C ASP A 90 -17.45 4.63 -14.14
N THR A 91 -18.17 5.22 -13.19
CA THR A 91 -19.26 6.19 -13.46
C THR A 91 -18.77 7.63 -13.60
N SER A 92 -17.45 7.87 -13.56
CA SER A 92 -16.87 9.22 -13.58
C SER A 92 -17.45 10.17 -12.52
N GLN A 93 -17.90 9.62 -11.39
CA GLN A 93 -18.37 10.40 -10.27
C GLN A 93 -17.20 11.23 -9.72
N ARG A 94 -17.44 12.52 -9.42
CA ARG A 94 -16.42 13.37 -8.80
C ARG A 94 -16.33 13.08 -7.30
N PHE A 95 -15.13 12.71 -6.83
CA PHE A 95 -14.85 12.53 -5.40
C PHE A 95 -13.38 12.77 -5.05
N ARG A 96 -13.05 12.71 -3.75
CA ARG A 96 -11.67 12.86 -3.24
C ARG A 96 -10.91 11.53 -3.39
N VAL A 97 -10.55 11.19 -4.63
CA VAL A 97 -9.90 9.91 -4.99
C VAL A 97 -8.73 9.60 -4.06
N PHE A 98 -7.77 10.53 -3.93
CA PHE A 98 -6.55 10.29 -3.14
C PHE A 98 -6.83 9.98 -1.67
N ASP A 99 -7.78 10.69 -1.05
CA ASP A 99 -8.13 10.47 0.36
C ASP A 99 -8.78 9.10 0.58
N CYS A 100 -9.61 8.66 -0.37
CA CYS A 100 -10.22 7.33 -0.34
C CYS A 100 -9.17 6.23 -0.49
N LEU A 101 -8.22 6.40 -1.43
CA LEU A 101 -7.09 5.47 -1.59
C LEU A 101 -6.22 5.40 -0.34
N LYS A 102 -6.02 6.53 0.37
CA LYS A 102 -5.31 6.54 1.66
C LYS A 102 -6.03 5.74 2.74
N VAL A 103 -7.37 5.71 2.74
CA VAL A 103 -8.14 4.86 3.66
C VAL A 103 -7.91 3.39 3.34
N LEU A 104 -8.08 2.97 2.08
CA LEU A 104 -7.81 1.60 1.64
C LEU A 104 -6.38 1.15 1.99
N LYS A 105 -5.38 1.98 1.66
CA LYS A 105 -3.98 1.72 1.99
C LYS A 105 -3.76 1.54 3.49
N ALA A 106 -4.39 2.37 4.32
CA ALA A 106 -4.22 2.29 5.78
C ALA A 106 -4.76 0.98 6.35
N ILE A 107 -5.82 0.42 5.77
CA ILE A 107 -6.38 -0.88 6.18
C ILE A 107 -5.47 -2.01 5.69
N ILE A 108 -5.07 -1.99 4.41
CA ILE A 108 -4.25 -3.06 3.80
C ILE A 108 -2.85 -3.15 4.44
N VAL A 109 -2.20 -2.03 4.73
CA VAL A 109 -0.81 -2.02 5.23
C VAL A 109 -0.69 -2.43 6.71
N LYS A 110 -1.79 -2.45 7.48
CA LYS A 110 -1.75 -2.91 8.88
C LYS A 110 -1.28 -4.35 9.00
N GLU A 111 -1.64 -5.17 8.02
CA GLU A 111 -1.38 -6.59 8.04
C GLU A 111 -0.54 -6.95 6.79
N ASN A 112 0.76 -6.65 6.87
CA ASN A 112 1.67 -6.83 5.75
C ASN A 112 1.74 -8.30 5.34
N GLY A 113 1.44 -8.58 4.06
CA GLY A 113 1.63 -9.90 3.45
C GLY A 113 0.40 -10.80 3.46
N HIS A 114 -0.75 -10.34 3.93
CA HIS A 114 -1.99 -11.10 3.75
C HIS A 114 -2.41 -11.13 2.28
N ARG A 115 -2.86 -12.31 1.85
CA ARG A 115 -3.44 -12.50 0.52
C ARG A 115 -4.90 -12.11 0.57
N LEU A 116 -5.27 -11.11 -0.22
CA LEU A 116 -6.66 -10.73 -0.44
C LEU A 116 -7.33 -11.78 -1.35
N SER A 117 -8.66 -11.88 -1.29
CA SER A 117 -9.36 -12.74 -2.25
C SER A 117 -9.13 -12.26 -3.69
N PRO A 118 -9.14 -13.18 -4.68
CA PRO A 118 -8.94 -12.81 -6.08
C PRO A 118 -9.92 -11.74 -6.59
N THR A 119 -11.15 -11.73 -6.08
CA THR A 119 -12.14 -10.70 -6.41
C THR A 119 -11.72 -9.33 -5.89
N THR A 120 -11.28 -9.23 -4.63
CA THR A 120 -10.76 -7.98 -4.07
C THR A 120 -9.53 -7.50 -4.82
N VAL A 121 -8.60 -8.40 -5.15
CA VAL A 121 -7.40 -8.05 -5.93
C VAL A 121 -7.78 -7.49 -7.30
N ARG A 122 -8.76 -8.09 -7.99
CA ARG A 122 -9.26 -7.59 -9.28
C ARG A 122 -9.83 -6.19 -9.16
N ASP A 123 -10.63 -5.91 -8.14
CA ASP A 123 -11.19 -4.57 -7.92
C ASP A 123 -10.08 -3.54 -7.64
N LEU A 124 -9.11 -3.89 -6.78
CA LEU A 124 -7.95 -3.03 -6.49
C LEU A 124 -7.07 -2.81 -7.73
N PHE A 125 -6.87 -3.84 -8.55
CA PHE A 125 -6.07 -3.73 -9.76
C PHE A 125 -6.79 -2.95 -10.86
N ALA A 126 -8.11 -3.04 -10.97
CA ALA A 126 -8.89 -2.17 -11.85
C ALA A 126 -8.72 -0.68 -11.49
N ILE A 127 -8.78 -0.35 -10.19
CA ILE A 127 -8.48 1.00 -9.68
C ILE A 127 -7.04 1.40 -10.01
N TYR A 128 -6.07 0.49 -9.79
CA TYR A 128 -4.66 0.70 -10.10
C TYR A 128 -4.47 1.03 -11.58
N ARG A 129 -4.97 0.20 -12.48
CA ARG A 129 -4.87 0.34 -13.94
C ARG A 129 -5.43 1.68 -14.43
N GLN A 130 -6.58 2.09 -13.92
CA GLN A 130 -7.24 3.32 -14.37
C GLN A 130 -6.48 4.59 -13.96
N LEU A 131 -5.72 4.55 -12.87
CA LEU A 131 -5.12 5.74 -12.27
C LEU A 131 -3.59 5.80 -12.40
N ILE A 132 -2.88 4.67 -12.43
CA ILE A 132 -1.42 4.64 -12.25
C ILE A 132 -0.66 5.50 -13.29
N LEU A 133 -1.15 5.57 -14.53
CA LEU A 133 -0.48 6.27 -15.62
C LEU A 133 -0.72 7.80 -15.63
N SER A 134 -1.80 8.27 -15.00
CA SER A 134 -2.20 9.69 -15.03
C SER A 134 -2.13 10.37 -13.66
N ALA A 135 -2.00 9.59 -12.60
CA ALA A 135 -1.92 10.08 -11.24
C ALA A 135 -0.56 10.74 -10.94
N ARG A 136 -0.57 11.73 -10.04
CA ARG A 136 0.65 12.29 -9.46
C ARG A 136 1.41 11.23 -8.63
N GLU A 137 2.71 11.41 -8.47
CA GLU A 137 3.63 10.46 -7.85
C GLU A 137 3.15 9.93 -6.48
N GLU A 138 2.74 10.80 -5.54
CA GLU A 138 2.24 10.37 -4.22
C GLU A 138 1.05 9.40 -4.31
N MET A 139 0.20 9.59 -5.32
CA MET A 139 -0.95 8.72 -5.56
C MET A 139 -0.50 7.43 -6.23
N GLN A 140 0.46 7.45 -7.16
CA GLN A 140 1.06 6.25 -7.75
C GLN A 140 1.72 5.36 -6.68
N TRP A 141 2.43 5.96 -5.72
CA TRP A 141 2.94 5.27 -4.53
C TRP A 141 1.84 4.64 -3.68
N CYS A 142 0.71 5.34 -3.52
CA CYS A 142 -0.44 4.81 -2.79
C CYS A 142 -1.05 3.61 -3.52
N LEU A 143 -1.28 3.72 -4.82
CA LEU A 143 -1.83 2.67 -5.69
C LEU A 143 -0.93 1.43 -5.69
N SER A 144 0.38 1.61 -5.84
CA SER A 144 1.36 0.52 -5.81
C SER A 144 1.33 -0.27 -4.51
N ARG A 145 0.98 0.38 -3.39
CA ARG A 145 0.84 -0.30 -2.10
C ARG A 145 -0.45 -1.11 -1.97
N LEU A 146 -1.53 -0.75 -2.68
CA LEU A 146 -2.80 -1.49 -2.63
C LEU A 146 -2.67 -2.89 -3.22
N VAL A 147 -1.90 -3.01 -4.31
CA VAL A 147 -1.72 -4.27 -5.03
C VAL A 147 -0.41 -4.96 -4.66
N LYS A 148 0.42 -4.40 -3.77
CA LYS A 148 1.72 -4.98 -3.40
C LYS A 148 1.56 -6.40 -2.88
N ASP A 149 2.46 -7.28 -3.30
CA ASP A 149 2.53 -8.70 -2.89
C ASP A 149 1.27 -9.53 -3.21
N GLN A 150 0.32 -9.01 -4.00
CA GLN A 150 -0.88 -9.76 -4.44
C GLN A 150 -0.65 -10.50 -5.75
N GLU A 151 -1.29 -11.64 -5.94
CA GLU A 151 -1.25 -12.38 -7.21
C GLU A 151 -2.34 -11.85 -8.16
N LEU A 152 -1.97 -11.49 -9.38
CA LEU A 152 -2.87 -11.02 -10.42
C LEU A 152 -3.26 -12.17 -11.35
N ASP A 153 -4.40 -12.04 -12.01
CA ASP A 153 -4.78 -12.96 -13.08
C ASP A 153 -4.00 -12.70 -14.38
N ASP A 154 -4.08 -13.63 -15.32
CA ASP A 154 -3.29 -13.58 -16.56
C ASP A 154 -3.60 -12.35 -17.42
N ALA A 155 -4.85 -11.86 -17.39
CA ALA A 155 -5.24 -10.67 -18.14
C ALA A 155 -4.59 -9.41 -17.56
N ASP A 156 -4.56 -9.31 -16.23
CA ASP A 156 -3.93 -8.21 -15.52
C ASP A 156 -2.39 -8.24 -15.63
N VAL A 157 -1.77 -9.43 -15.63
CA VAL A 157 -0.34 -9.59 -15.93
C VAL A 157 -0.03 -9.17 -17.36
N SER A 158 -0.84 -9.58 -18.34
CA SER A 158 -0.68 -9.16 -19.75
C SER A 158 -0.79 -7.64 -19.92
N TRP A 159 -1.68 -7.00 -19.16
CA TRP A 159 -1.77 -5.54 -19.14
C TRP A 159 -0.49 -4.90 -18.59
N LEU A 160 0.07 -5.38 -17.48
CA LEU A 160 1.35 -4.87 -16.94
C LEU A 160 2.48 -4.97 -17.98
N LEU A 161 2.57 -6.10 -18.67
CA LEU A 161 3.62 -6.37 -19.65
C LEU A 161 3.52 -5.50 -20.90
N SER A 162 2.31 -5.07 -21.29
CA SER A 162 2.11 -4.19 -22.44
C SER A 162 2.34 -2.70 -22.13
N HIS A 163 2.32 -2.31 -20.85
CA HIS A 163 2.43 -0.89 -20.43
C HIS A 163 3.67 -0.60 -19.58
N TRP A 164 4.58 -1.58 -19.39
CA TRP A 164 5.68 -1.46 -18.42
C TRP A 164 6.58 -0.23 -18.61
N GLU A 165 6.76 0.20 -19.86
CA GLU A 165 7.59 1.36 -20.23
C GLU A 165 6.98 2.70 -19.79
N GLU A 166 5.68 2.72 -19.49
CA GLU A 166 4.95 3.95 -19.18
C GLU A 166 5.10 4.37 -17.71
N SER A 167 5.54 3.46 -16.82
CA SER A 167 5.70 3.77 -15.40
C SER A 167 6.66 2.83 -14.69
N GLU A 168 7.61 3.40 -13.95
CA GLU A 168 8.53 2.65 -13.08
C GLU A 168 7.78 1.78 -12.05
N HIS A 169 6.58 2.18 -11.63
CA HIS A 169 5.75 1.39 -10.73
C HIS A 169 5.31 0.06 -11.34
N LEU A 170 5.10 0.00 -12.65
CA LEU A 170 4.76 -1.23 -13.37
C LEU A 170 5.98 -2.15 -13.45
N VAL A 171 7.16 -1.59 -13.70
CA VAL A 171 8.44 -2.33 -13.69
C VAL A 171 8.73 -2.89 -12.29
N ASN A 172 8.55 -2.06 -11.26
CA ASN A 172 8.64 -2.48 -9.86
C ASN A 172 7.71 -3.64 -9.56
N ARG A 173 6.49 -3.60 -10.10
CA ARG A 173 5.52 -4.67 -9.92
C ARG A 173 5.91 -5.97 -10.60
N LEU A 174 6.41 -5.91 -11.83
CA LEU A 174 6.86 -7.08 -12.60
C LEU A 174 8.11 -7.72 -11.96
N LEU A 175 9.10 -6.92 -11.59
CA LEU A 175 10.34 -7.43 -10.99
C LEU A 175 10.14 -7.93 -9.56
N LEU A 176 9.16 -7.41 -8.82
CA LEU A 176 8.82 -7.83 -7.45
C LEU A 176 7.53 -8.68 -7.39
N TYR A 177 7.13 -9.31 -8.51
CA TYR A 177 5.94 -10.15 -8.55
C TYR A 177 5.98 -11.28 -7.49
N PRO A 178 4.87 -11.57 -6.78
CA PRO A 178 4.90 -12.37 -5.56
C PRO A 178 4.86 -13.89 -5.78
N VAL A 179 4.73 -14.36 -7.01
CA VAL A 179 4.78 -15.77 -7.37
C VAL A 179 5.59 -15.96 -8.65
N ARG A 180 6.06 -17.17 -8.90
CA ARG A 180 6.69 -17.49 -10.18
C ARG A 180 5.62 -17.40 -11.28
N ASN A 181 5.90 -16.62 -12.32
CA ASN A 181 5.02 -16.50 -13.48
C ASN A 181 5.87 -16.65 -14.76
N PRO A 182 5.65 -17.70 -15.58
CA PRO A 182 6.46 -17.96 -16.76
C PRO A 182 6.49 -16.80 -17.76
N VAL A 183 5.38 -16.08 -17.93
CA VAL A 183 5.29 -14.96 -18.88
C VAL A 183 6.16 -13.79 -18.40
N ILE A 184 6.14 -13.50 -17.10
CA ILE A 184 7.03 -12.49 -16.49
C ILE A 184 8.49 -12.92 -16.58
N SER A 185 8.80 -14.20 -16.39
CA SER A 185 10.17 -14.71 -16.56
C SER A 185 10.67 -14.57 -18.00
N THR A 186 9.83 -14.88 -19.00
CA THR A 186 10.15 -14.67 -20.42
C THR A 186 10.38 -13.18 -20.70
N TRP A 187 9.49 -12.31 -20.23
CA TRP A 187 9.67 -10.87 -20.36
C TRP A 187 11.00 -10.41 -19.72
N ALA A 188 11.30 -10.84 -18.50
CA ALA A 188 12.54 -10.47 -17.82
C ALA A 188 13.78 -10.93 -18.59
N ARG A 189 13.73 -12.11 -19.22
CA ARG A 189 14.80 -12.61 -20.09
C ARG A 189 15.01 -11.69 -21.28
N GLU A 190 13.94 -11.37 -22.00
CA GLU A 190 14.01 -10.53 -23.19
C GLU A 190 14.63 -9.16 -22.88
N ARG A 191 14.24 -8.55 -21.75
CA ARG A 191 14.81 -7.25 -21.31
C ARG A 191 16.28 -7.38 -20.93
N TYR A 192 16.64 -8.44 -20.23
CA TYR A 192 18.03 -8.74 -19.88
C TYR A 192 18.90 -8.93 -21.14
N ASP A 193 18.47 -9.75 -22.09
CA ASP A 193 19.21 -10.05 -23.33
C ASP A 193 19.38 -8.82 -24.23
N ARG A 194 18.40 -7.90 -24.18
CA ARG A 194 18.44 -6.60 -24.89
C ARG A 194 19.19 -5.50 -24.13
N ALA A 195 19.70 -5.78 -22.94
CA ALA A 195 20.30 -4.80 -22.03
C ALA A 195 19.37 -3.61 -21.69
N GLU A 196 18.05 -3.84 -21.70
CA GLU A 196 17.06 -2.88 -21.19
C GLU A 196 17.04 -2.94 -19.66
N LEU A 197 16.68 -1.83 -18.99
CA LEU A 197 16.66 -1.72 -17.51
C LEU A 197 18.03 -2.02 -16.87
N SER A 198 19.10 -1.49 -17.44
CA SER A 198 20.48 -1.73 -17.00
C SER A 198 20.75 -1.29 -15.56
N ASP A 199 20.07 -0.25 -15.09
CA ASP A 199 20.07 0.23 -13.71
C ASP A 199 19.40 -0.76 -12.73
N ARG A 200 18.57 -1.66 -13.26
CA ARG A 200 17.83 -2.68 -12.49
C ARG A 200 18.23 -4.11 -12.85
N LYS A 201 19.41 -4.28 -13.43
CA LYS A 201 19.93 -5.58 -13.89
C LYS A 201 19.93 -6.65 -12.79
N SER A 202 20.28 -6.29 -11.56
CA SER A 202 20.25 -7.22 -10.42
C SER A 202 18.85 -7.76 -10.13
N GLU A 203 17.79 -6.98 -10.37
CA GLU A 203 16.40 -7.42 -10.16
C GLU A 203 15.89 -8.31 -11.29
N LEU A 204 16.30 -8.02 -12.53
CA LEU A 204 16.05 -8.90 -13.67
C LEU A 204 16.69 -10.27 -13.41
N ILE A 205 17.96 -10.31 -13.04
CA ILE A 205 18.65 -11.56 -12.71
C ILE A 205 17.97 -12.24 -11.50
N ALA A 206 17.60 -11.50 -10.45
CA ALA A 206 16.91 -12.06 -9.30
C ALA A 206 15.61 -12.78 -9.68
N ARG A 207 14.87 -12.22 -10.66
CA ARG A 207 13.65 -12.82 -11.23
C ARG A 207 13.97 -14.08 -12.05
N LEU A 208 15.06 -14.07 -12.82
CA LEU A 208 15.48 -15.19 -13.67
C LEU A 208 16.10 -16.36 -12.87
N LEU A 209 16.70 -16.08 -11.71
CA LEU A 209 17.21 -17.11 -10.79
C LEU A 209 16.13 -18.01 -10.16
N GLU A 210 14.84 -17.76 -10.46
CA GLU A 210 13.74 -18.68 -10.18
C GLU A 210 13.69 -19.88 -11.13
N VAL A 211 14.33 -19.76 -12.31
CA VAL A 211 14.35 -20.79 -13.36
C VAL A 211 15.75 -21.16 -13.81
N ASP A 212 16.71 -20.26 -13.67
CA ASP A 212 18.11 -20.51 -14.02
C ASP A 212 19.01 -20.68 -12.80
N ASP A 213 20.17 -21.25 -13.09
CA ASP A 213 21.31 -21.23 -12.20
C ASP A 213 22.21 -20.01 -12.42
N LEU A 214 22.95 -19.66 -11.38
CA LEU A 214 23.89 -18.54 -11.39
C LEU A 214 24.92 -18.62 -12.53
N ALA A 215 25.27 -19.85 -12.96
CA ALA A 215 26.18 -20.11 -14.07
C ALA A 215 25.73 -19.52 -15.41
N ALA A 216 24.42 -19.28 -15.59
CA ALA A 216 23.88 -18.61 -16.76
C ALA A 216 24.32 -17.13 -16.86
N PHE A 217 24.73 -16.55 -15.72
CA PHE A 217 25.07 -15.13 -15.59
C PHE A 217 26.56 -14.91 -15.25
N ARG A 218 27.43 -15.89 -15.49
CA ARG A 218 28.86 -15.85 -15.11
C ARG A 218 29.68 -14.68 -15.67
N ASN A 219 29.18 -14.03 -16.72
CA ASN A 219 29.85 -12.88 -17.34
C ASN A 219 29.46 -11.54 -16.70
N GLU A 220 28.53 -11.57 -15.74
CA GLU A 220 28.08 -10.38 -15.04
C GLU A 220 29.05 -9.98 -13.93
N ASP A 221 29.03 -8.69 -13.60
CA ASP A 221 29.78 -8.16 -12.46
C ASP A 221 29.39 -8.89 -11.15
N PRO A 222 30.37 -9.34 -10.34
CA PRO A 222 30.10 -10.06 -9.10
C PRO A 222 29.19 -9.30 -8.13
N THR A 223 29.31 -7.97 -8.06
CA THR A 223 28.45 -7.16 -7.18
C THR A 223 26.99 -7.21 -7.63
N THR A 224 26.75 -7.12 -8.93
CA THR A 224 25.42 -7.24 -9.55
C THR A 224 24.81 -8.62 -9.29
N LEU A 225 25.59 -9.69 -9.46
CA LEU A 225 25.16 -11.07 -9.16
C LEU A 225 24.84 -11.27 -7.68
N ALA A 226 25.66 -10.74 -6.78
CA ALA A 226 25.42 -10.88 -5.35
C ALA A 226 24.12 -10.19 -4.92
N TRP A 227 23.85 -8.98 -5.44
CA TRP A 227 22.56 -8.32 -5.22
C TRP A 227 21.39 -9.09 -5.83
N ALA A 228 21.57 -9.71 -7.00
CA ALA A 228 20.56 -10.56 -7.61
C ALA A 228 20.23 -11.78 -6.74
N VAL A 229 21.25 -12.48 -6.24
CA VAL A 229 21.09 -13.60 -5.29
C VAL A 229 20.37 -13.14 -4.04
N PHE A 230 20.79 -12.03 -3.43
CA PHE A 230 20.18 -11.48 -2.23
C PHE A 230 18.68 -11.14 -2.44
N ARG A 231 18.34 -10.55 -3.59
CA ARG A 231 16.95 -10.17 -3.94
C ARG A 231 16.09 -11.33 -4.45
N SER A 232 16.71 -12.44 -4.86
CA SER A 232 15.99 -13.61 -5.36
C SER A 232 15.04 -14.20 -4.31
N ARG A 233 14.12 -15.05 -4.76
CA ARG A 233 13.20 -15.78 -3.87
C ARG A 233 13.79 -17.05 -3.27
N ARG A 234 15.10 -17.26 -3.40
CA ARG A 234 15.79 -18.43 -2.83
C ARG A 234 15.68 -18.43 -1.31
N THR A 235 15.78 -19.61 -0.70
CA THR A 235 15.85 -19.74 0.76
C THR A 235 17.10 -19.04 1.29
N ARG A 236 17.09 -18.65 2.57
CA ARG A 236 18.24 -18.02 3.22
C ARG A 236 19.52 -18.82 3.01
N ASP A 237 19.50 -20.12 3.27
CA ASP A 237 20.69 -20.98 3.16
C ASP A 237 21.18 -21.11 1.72
N SER A 238 20.25 -21.18 0.74
CA SER A 238 20.60 -21.16 -0.67
C SER A 238 21.23 -19.84 -1.10
N LYS A 239 20.77 -18.70 -0.56
CA LYS A 239 21.38 -17.39 -0.79
C LYS A 239 22.80 -17.34 -0.22
N ILE A 240 22.98 -17.79 1.02
CA ILE A 240 24.29 -17.81 1.68
C ILE A 240 25.27 -18.65 0.87
N SER A 241 24.90 -19.88 0.53
CA SER A 241 25.74 -20.78 -0.27
C SER A 241 26.15 -20.14 -1.61
N ALA A 242 25.21 -19.51 -2.33
CA ALA A 242 25.53 -18.83 -3.58
C ALA A 242 26.41 -17.60 -3.38
N LEU A 243 26.15 -16.78 -2.35
CA LEU A 243 26.96 -15.60 -2.03
C LEU A 243 28.39 -15.98 -1.63
N THR A 244 28.60 -17.08 -0.90
CA THR A 244 29.94 -17.61 -0.59
C THR A 244 30.76 -17.81 -1.86
N THR A 245 30.17 -18.34 -2.93
CA THR A 245 30.89 -18.55 -4.21
C THR A 245 31.28 -17.25 -4.93
N LEU A 246 30.70 -16.11 -4.53
CA LEU A 246 30.97 -14.80 -5.12
C LEU A 246 31.92 -13.95 -4.27
N VAL A 247 32.26 -14.36 -3.05
CA VAL A 247 33.00 -13.56 -2.06
C VAL A 247 34.30 -12.97 -2.61
N SER A 248 35.09 -13.75 -3.35
CA SER A 248 36.37 -13.31 -3.91
C SER A 248 36.25 -12.15 -4.91
N GLY A 249 35.07 -11.94 -5.49
CA GLY A 249 34.79 -10.83 -6.41
C GLY A 249 34.13 -9.61 -5.76
N LEU A 250 33.88 -9.63 -4.44
CA LEU A 250 33.12 -8.60 -3.73
C LEU A 250 34.01 -7.70 -2.89
N ARG A 251 33.57 -6.46 -2.71
CA ARG A 251 34.17 -5.53 -1.74
C ARG A 251 33.77 -5.92 -0.32
N CYS A 252 34.65 -5.69 0.65
CA CYS A 252 34.43 -6.01 2.07
C CYS A 252 33.13 -5.39 2.61
N GLU A 253 32.81 -4.15 2.26
CA GLU A 253 31.59 -3.47 2.73
C GLU A 253 30.32 -4.18 2.25
N THR A 254 30.35 -4.71 1.02
CA THR A 254 29.24 -5.45 0.43
C THR A 254 29.06 -6.81 1.10
N ILE A 255 30.16 -7.51 1.41
CA ILE A 255 30.12 -8.78 2.15
C ILE A 255 29.53 -8.56 3.55
N VAL A 256 29.97 -7.51 4.26
CA VAL A 256 29.47 -7.17 5.60
C VAL A 256 27.98 -6.83 5.56
N ASP A 257 27.49 -6.06 4.57
CA ASP A 257 26.06 -5.74 4.44
C ASP A 257 25.22 -7.01 4.26
N PHE A 258 25.66 -7.95 3.40
CA PHE A 258 24.96 -9.23 3.23
C PHE A 258 25.01 -10.10 4.49
N ALA A 259 26.17 -10.19 5.15
CA ALA A 259 26.33 -10.97 6.38
C ALA A 259 25.40 -10.46 7.49
N ILE A 260 25.27 -9.15 7.65
CA ILE A 260 24.36 -8.55 8.66
C ILE A 260 22.90 -8.84 8.29
N ARG A 261 22.49 -8.58 7.04
CA ARG A 261 21.09 -8.73 6.62
C ARG A 261 20.59 -10.17 6.60
N LEU A 262 21.49 -11.12 6.39
CA LEU A 262 21.18 -12.55 6.37
C LEU A 262 21.53 -13.24 7.70
N ASP A 263 22.12 -12.55 8.67
CA ASP A 263 22.69 -13.15 9.89
C ASP A 263 23.65 -14.31 9.55
N ALA A 264 24.59 -14.07 8.62
CA ALA A 264 25.42 -15.10 7.97
C ALA A 264 26.92 -14.80 8.17
N PRO A 265 27.49 -15.01 9.38
CA PRO A 265 28.90 -14.73 9.66
C PRO A 265 29.89 -15.57 8.82
N GLU A 266 29.46 -16.70 8.28
CA GLU A 266 30.21 -17.54 7.34
C GLU A 266 30.68 -16.77 6.09
N LEU A 267 29.94 -15.78 5.61
CA LEU A 267 30.38 -14.95 4.48
C LEU A 267 31.66 -14.15 4.83
N ILE A 268 31.78 -13.71 6.07
CA ILE A 268 32.98 -12.99 6.57
C ILE A 268 34.13 -13.97 6.76
N ARG A 269 33.87 -15.17 7.31
CA ARG A 269 34.90 -16.20 7.50
C ARG A 269 35.50 -16.64 6.17
N GLU A 270 34.67 -16.81 5.14
CA GLU A 270 35.13 -17.13 3.79
C GLU A 270 36.03 -16.01 3.25
N ALA A 271 35.59 -14.75 3.37
CA ALA A 271 36.35 -13.60 2.88
C ALA A 271 37.73 -13.46 3.54
N LEU A 272 37.82 -13.74 4.84
CA LEU A 272 39.10 -13.76 5.56
C LEU A 272 40.00 -14.89 5.09
N THR A 273 39.43 -16.07 4.83
CA THR A 273 40.19 -17.23 4.34
C THR A 273 40.81 -16.93 2.99
N GLU A 274 40.04 -16.37 2.05
CA GLU A 274 40.52 -15.97 0.72
C GLU A 274 41.60 -14.87 0.77
N ALA A 275 41.48 -13.92 1.71
CA ALA A 275 42.46 -12.84 1.87
C ALA A 275 43.84 -13.32 2.34
N ASP A 276 43.89 -14.43 3.09
CA ASP A 276 45.17 -15.03 3.54
C ASP A 276 45.92 -15.76 2.39
N PHE A 277 45.25 -16.01 1.25
CA PHE A 277 45.84 -16.69 0.08
C PHE A 277 46.15 -15.78 -1.11
N ALA A 278 45.82 -14.49 -1.05
CA ALA A 278 46.06 -13.50 -2.11
C ALA A 278 47.33 -12.67 -1.87
#